data_AF-A0A0K2RAM1-F1
#
_entry.id   AF-A0A0K2RAM1-F1
#
_cell.length_a   1.000
_cell.length_b   1.000
_cell.length_c   1.000
_cell.angle_alpha   90.00
_cell.angle_beta   90.00
_cell.angle_gamma   90.00
#
_symmetry.space_group_name_H-M   'P 1'
#
loop_
_entity.id
_entity.type
_entity.pdbx_description
1 polymer ?
#
loop_
_entity_poly.entity_id
_entity_poly.type
_entity_poly.pdbx_seq_one_letter_code
_entity_poly.pdbx_strand_id
1 'polypeptide(L)'
;MVNSDSIADEFKGFNDARRIMWCHEIRARVIERLELTSFLTDVAIAAVHVDNTSRADRVYLTAFDAAGRQLRGDTLYIDEPGQHLDIAPEFDHDFTNMAVTPGSDLEATVNREYGWVINMQALRAYDLIADRRTTQRAVLLAHLPDLMNRGEARGFLFGPSDSGNADAA
;
A
#
# COMPACT_ATOMS: atom_id res chain seq x y z
N MET A 1 22.11 31.09 18.84
CA MET A 1 22.06 29.63 19.02
C MET A 1 20.63 29.29 19.40
N VAL A 2 19.85 28.77 18.45
CA VAL A 2 18.52 28.25 18.73
C VAL A 2 18.73 26.88 19.38
N ASN A 3 18.22 26.67 20.59
CA ASN A 3 18.31 25.40 21.30
C ASN A 3 17.67 24.30 20.45
N SER A 4 18.49 23.36 19.98
CA SER A 4 18.08 22.20 19.18
C SER A 4 17.52 21.04 20.02
N ASP A 5 17.20 21.27 21.30
CA ASP A 5 16.73 20.22 22.23
C ASP A 5 15.22 19.93 22.13
N SER A 6 14.48 20.54 21.21
CA SER A 6 13.03 20.31 21.10
C SER A 6 12.62 19.09 20.27
N ILE A 7 13.57 18.24 19.84
CA ILE A 7 13.27 17.02 19.06
C ILE A 7 13.11 15.78 19.98
N ALA A 8 13.43 15.90 21.27
CA ALA A 8 13.61 14.78 22.18
C ALA A 8 12.41 14.45 23.10
N ASP A 9 11.17 14.54 22.60
CA ASP A 9 9.98 14.06 23.35
C ASP A 9 8.93 13.39 22.44
N GLU A 10 9.31 12.92 21.25
CA GLU A 10 8.42 12.10 20.44
C GLU A 10 8.41 10.65 20.94
N PHE A 11 7.23 10.15 21.29
CA PHE A 11 7.01 8.76 21.69
C PHE A 11 7.48 7.79 20.63
N LYS A 12 8.21 6.74 21.03
CA LYS A 12 8.62 5.69 20.11
C LYS A 12 7.41 5.02 19.45
N GLY A 13 6.36 4.74 20.22
CA GLY A 13 5.11 4.18 19.72
C GLY A 13 4.36 5.11 18.76
N PHE A 14 4.50 6.44 18.90
CA PHE A 14 3.92 7.40 17.95
C PHE A 14 4.56 7.31 16.58
N ASN A 15 5.90 7.22 16.49
CA ASN A 15 6.58 7.09 15.21
C ASN A 15 6.25 5.77 14.50
N ASP A 16 6.16 4.67 15.25
CA ASP A 16 5.75 3.37 14.72
C ASP A 16 4.28 3.37 14.26
N ALA A 17 3.37 3.92 15.08
CA ALA A 17 1.96 4.07 14.72
C ALA A 17 1.77 4.95 13.48
N ARG A 18 2.48 6.08 13.41
CA ARG A 18 2.45 6.99 12.24
C ARG A 18 2.91 6.27 10.99
N ARG A 19 3.98 5.48 11.07
CA ARG A 19 4.47 4.68 9.94
C ARG A 19 3.44 3.64 9.49
N ILE A 20 2.83 2.93 10.43
CA ILE A 20 1.79 1.94 10.13
C ILE A 20 0.59 2.59 9.43
N MET A 21 0.12 3.72 9.96
CA MET A 21 -0.99 4.48 9.37
C MET A 21 -0.65 4.98 7.98
N TRP A 22 0.54 5.55 7.80
CA TRP A 22 1.03 6.02 6.51
C TRP A 22 1.05 4.91 5.45
N CYS A 23 1.53 3.71 5.80
CA CYS A 23 1.49 2.56 4.88
C CYS A 23 0.06 2.16 4.51
N HIS A 24 -0.88 2.18 5.47
CA HIS A 24 -2.29 1.93 5.20
C HIS A 24 -2.90 2.99 4.27
N GLU A 25 -2.61 4.26 4.50
CA GLU A 25 -3.07 5.37 3.66
C GLU A 25 -2.55 5.24 2.22
N ILE A 26 -1.28 4.84 2.03
CA ILE A 26 -0.74 4.56 0.70
C ILE A 26 -1.54 3.44 0.02
N ARG A 27 -1.76 2.31 0.69
CA ARG A 27 -2.50 1.17 0.10
C ARG A 27 -3.93 1.53 -0.25
N ALA A 28 -4.63 2.22 0.65
CA ALA A 28 -5.99 2.69 0.42
C ALA A 28 -6.05 3.62 -0.79
N ARG A 29 -5.11 4.57 -0.87
CA ARG A 29 -5.02 5.51 -1.98
C ARG A 29 -4.79 4.84 -3.33
N VAL A 30 -3.91 3.83 -3.40
CA VAL A 30 -3.70 3.07 -4.66
C VAL A 30 -5.02 2.49 -5.17
N ILE A 31 -5.81 1.91 -4.27
CA ILE A 31 -7.11 1.32 -4.62
C ILE A 31 -8.11 2.40 -5.05
N GLU A 32 -8.32 3.42 -4.21
CA GLU A 32 -9.25 4.53 -4.50
C GLU A 32 -8.94 5.21 -5.84
N ARG A 33 -7.65 5.39 -6.16
CA ARG A 33 -7.21 6.02 -7.41
C ARG A 33 -7.40 5.12 -8.61
N LEU A 34 -7.18 3.81 -8.47
CA LEU A 34 -7.43 2.86 -9.55
C LEU A 34 -8.92 2.58 -9.78
N GLU A 35 -9.79 2.83 -8.81
CA GLU A 35 -11.26 2.82 -8.99
C GLU A 35 -11.75 3.90 -9.97
N LEU A 36 -10.96 4.97 -10.17
CA LEU A 36 -11.25 5.99 -11.20
C LEU A 36 -10.99 5.50 -12.62
N THR A 37 -10.41 4.31 -12.77
CA THR A 37 -10.08 3.68 -14.06
C THR A 37 -10.91 2.41 -14.28
N SER A 38 -10.90 1.89 -15.50
CA SER A 38 -11.48 0.57 -15.81
C SER A 38 -10.59 -0.61 -15.39
N PHE A 39 -9.40 -0.38 -14.84
CA PHE A 39 -8.39 -1.43 -14.69
C PHE A 39 -8.73 -2.46 -13.61
N LEU A 40 -9.38 -2.04 -12.53
CA LEU A 40 -9.77 -2.96 -11.45
C LEU A 40 -10.76 -4.03 -11.92
N THR A 41 -11.71 -3.67 -12.79
CA THR A 41 -12.78 -4.55 -13.24
C THR A 41 -12.42 -5.37 -14.49
N ASP A 42 -11.42 -4.95 -15.25
CA ASP A 42 -10.99 -5.64 -16.46
C ASP A 42 -10.01 -6.78 -16.17
N VAL A 43 -10.52 -8.01 -16.17
CA VAL A 43 -9.75 -9.24 -15.92
C VAL A 43 -8.64 -9.51 -16.93
N ALA A 44 -8.65 -8.88 -18.12
CA ALA A 44 -7.58 -9.03 -19.09
C ALA A 44 -6.29 -8.30 -18.66
N ILE A 45 -6.41 -7.31 -17.77
CA ILE A 45 -5.26 -6.57 -17.25
C ILE A 45 -4.66 -7.35 -16.09
N ALA A 46 -3.42 -7.77 -16.27
CA ALA A 46 -2.63 -8.47 -15.26
C ALA A 46 -1.69 -7.53 -14.49
N ALA A 47 -1.18 -6.49 -15.15
CA ALA A 47 -0.26 -5.53 -14.57
C ALA A 47 -0.57 -4.10 -15.00
N VAL A 48 -0.27 -3.14 -14.12
CA VAL A 48 -0.33 -1.70 -14.43
C VAL A 48 0.99 -1.06 -14.02
N HIS A 49 1.71 -0.49 -14.99
CA HIS A 49 2.86 0.37 -14.71
C HIS A 49 2.37 1.76 -14.36
N VAL A 50 2.91 2.29 -13.26
CA VAL A 50 2.72 3.65 -12.79
C VAL A 50 3.98 4.42 -13.11
N ASP A 51 3.90 5.31 -14.10
CA ASP A 51 5.03 6.15 -14.48
C ASP A 51 5.25 7.26 -13.44
N ASN A 52 6.49 7.39 -12.97
CA ASN A 52 6.90 8.38 -11.98
C ASN A 52 7.73 9.52 -12.61
N THR A 53 7.69 9.68 -13.93
CA THR A 53 8.38 10.76 -14.64
C THR A 53 7.77 12.13 -14.34
N SER A 54 8.31 12.76 -13.29
CA SER A 54 8.52 14.20 -13.00
C SER A 54 7.40 15.23 -13.15
N ARG A 55 6.22 14.90 -13.68
CA ARG A 55 5.07 15.83 -13.70
C ARG A 55 4.22 15.68 -12.45
N ALA A 56 4.32 16.68 -11.57
CA ALA A 56 3.62 16.68 -10.29
C ALA A 56 2.08 16.75 -10.40
N ASP A 57 1.52 17.04 -11.58
CA ASP A 57 0.08 17.24 -11.79
C ASP A 57 -0.64 16.01 -12.36
N ARG A 58 0.07 14.94 -12.69
CA ARG A 58 -0.52 13.76 -13.34
C ARG A 58 0.31 12.50 -13.14
N VAL A 59 -0.38 11.36 -13.15
CA VAL A 59 0.23 10.03 -13.15
C VAL A 59 -0.19 9.32 -14.43
N TYR A 60 0.79 8.87 -15.21
CA TYR A 60 0.52 8.05 -16.39
C TYR A 60 0.48 6.59 -16.00
N LEU A 61 -0.54 5.88 -16.47
CA LEU A 61 -0.72 4.47 -16.24
C LEU A 61 -0.66 3.71 -17.55
N THR A 62 0.05 2.58 -17.58
CA THR A 62 0.08 1.67 -18.72
C THR A 62 -0.33 0.28 -18.29
N ALA A 63 -1.39 -0.27 -18.88
CA ALA A 63 -1.93 -1.58 -18.57
C ALA A 63 -1.37 -2.66 -19.51
N PHE A 64 -1.08 -3.84 -18.96
CA PHE A 64 -0.53 -4.99 -19.66
C PHE A 64 -1.36 -6.25 -19.41
N ASP A 65 -1.38 -7.15 -20.39
CA ASP A 65 -1.93 -8.49 -20.24
C ASP A 65 -0.97 -9.45 -19.52
N ALA A 66 -1.42 -10.68 -19.28
CA ALA A 66 -0.60 -11.71 -18.62
C ALA A 66 0.62 -12.17 -19.44
N ALA A 67 0.64 -11.92 -20.76
CA ALA A 67 1.79 -12.18 -21.61
C ALA A 67 2.77 -10.99 -21.63
N GLY A 68 2.48 -9.91 -20.89
CA GLY A 68 3.27 -8.69 -20.83
C GLY A 68 3.11 -7.79 -22.05
N ARG A 69 2.04 -7.96 -22.85
CA ARG A 69 1.74 -7.07 -23.98
C ARG A 69 0.99 -5.85 -23.49
N GLN A 70 1.35 -4.68 -24.02
CA GLN A 70 0.62 -3.46 -23.71
C GLN A 70 -0.80 -3.50 -24.28
N LEU A 71 -1.79 -3.23 -23.42
CA LEU A 71 -3.20 -3.17 -23.82
C LEU A 71 -3.66 -1.74 -24.08
N ARG A 72 -3.50 -0.86 -23.09
CA ARG A 72 -3.93 0.55 -23.14
C ARG A 72 -3.26 1.37 -22.06
N GLY A 73 -3.35 2.69 -22.16
CA GLY A 73 -2.93 3.61 -21.11
C GLY A 73 -4.10 4.41 -20.55
N ASP A 74 -3.91 4.99 -19.36
CA ASP A 74 -4.82 5.94 -18.72
C ASP A 74 -3.99 7.04 -18.05
N THR A 75 -4.64 8.13 -17.64
CA THR A 75 -3.97 9.25 -16.94
C THR A 75 -4.82 9.71 -15.77
N LEU A 76 -4.25 9.66 -14.58
CA LEU A 76 -4.87 10.20 -13.38
C LEU A 76 -4.33 11.60 -13.11
N TYR A 77 -5.23 12.57 -13.00
CA TYR A 77 -4.87 13.95 -12.62
C TYR A 77 -4.69 14.06 -11.11
N ILE A 78 -3.76 14.92 -10.67
CA ILE A 78 -3.46 15.21 -9.27
C ILE A 78 -3.91 16.65 -9.01
N ASP A 79 -5.09 16.80 -8.42
CA ASP A 79 -5.68 18.10 -8.08
C ASP A 79 -5.32 18.53 -6.64
N GLU A 80 -5.11 17.55 -5.76
CA GLU A 80 -4.85 17.78 -4.33
C GLU A 80 -3.56 17.11 -3.85
N PRO A 81 -2.86 17.72 -2.86
CA PRO A 81 -1.78 17.06 -2.15
C PRO A 81 -2.26 15.74 -1.56
N GLY A 82 -1.61 14.63 -1.93
CA GLY A 82 -2.00 13.29 -1.48
C GLY A 82 -2.79 12.47 -2.50
N GLN A 83 -3.01 12.95 -3.72
CA GLN A 83 -3.55 12.12 -4.82
C GLN A 83 -2.45 11.40 -5.63
N HIS A 84 -1.18 11.59 -5.27
CA HIS A 84 -0.07 10.89 -5.90
C HIS A 84 -0.06 9.40 -5.56
N LEU A 85 0.27 8.57 -6.54
CA LEU A 85 0.43 7.13 -6.36
C LEU A 85 1.84 6.81 -5.91
N ASP A 86 2.03 6.77 -4.59
CA ASP A 86 3.25 6.27 -3.97
C ASP A 86 3.36 4.75 -4.11
N ILE A 87 4.59 4.23 -4.03
CA ILE A 87 4.85 2.78 -4.10
C ILE A 87 4.20 2.09 -2.90
N ALA A 88 3.34 1.12 -3.18
CA ALA A 88 2.78 0.21 -2.18
C ALA A 88 3.39 -1.19 -2.40
N PRO A 89 4.37 -1.61 -1.58
CA PRO A 89 5.05 -2.90 -1.74
C PRO A 89 4.08 -4.09 -1.84
N GLU A 90 2.95 -4.06 -1.14
CA GLU A 90 1.95 -5.11 -1.13
C GLU A 90 1.31 -5.37 -2.50
N PHE A 91 1.40 -4.39 -3.42
CA PHE A 91 0.92 -4.51 -4.79
C PHE A 91 2.05 -4.52 -5.81
N ASP A 92 3.28 -4.25 -5.41
CA ASP A 92 4.40 -4.18 -6.33
C ASP A 92 4.78 -5.57 -6.86
N HIS A 93 5.13 -5.66 -8.13
CA HIS A 93 5.49 -6.90 -8.79
C HIS A 93 6.68 -7.64 -8.14
N ASP A 94 7.67 -6.91 -7.61
CA ASP A 94 8.88 -7.48 -6.99
C ASP A 94 8.52 -8.19 -5.67
N PHE A 95 7.64 -7.57 -4.88
CA PHE A 95 7.20 -8.09 -3.60
C PHE A 95 6.14 -9.18 -3.72
N THR A 96 5.28 -9.08 -4.74
CA THR A 96 4.23 -10.07 -5.01
C THR A 96 4.73 -11.27 -5.82
N ASN A 97 6.00 -11.26 -6.24
CA ASN A 97 6.60 -12.28 -7.11
C ASN A 97 5.81 -12.51 -8.40
N MET A 98 5.27 -11.43 -8.98
CA MET A 98 4.56 -11.50 -10.25
C MET A 98 5.54 -11.88 -11.36
N ALA A 99 5.18 -12.89 -12.16
CA ALA A 99 6.02 -13.29 -13.29
C ALA A 99 6.01 -12.20 -14.38
N VAL A 100 7.20 -11.78 -14.79
CA VAL A 100 7.40 -10.89 -15.94
C VAL A 100 7.94 -11.73 -17.10
N THR A 101 7.20 -11.74 -18.22
CA THR A 101 7.57 -12.56 -19.38
C THR A 101 8.80 -11.96 -20.08
N PRO A 102 9.89 -12.72 -20.29
CA PRO A 102 11.07 -12.20 -20.98
C PRO A 102 10.76 -11.78 -22.43
N GLY A 103 11.35 -10.68 -22.87
CA GLY A 103 11.14 -10.07 -24.18
C GLY A 103 9.78 -9.37 -24.36
N SER A 104 8.99 -9.20 -23.29
CA SER A 104 7.69 -8.52 -23.35
C SER A 104 7.79 -6.99 -23.20
N ASP A 105 6.72 -6.28 -23.57
CA ASP A 105 6.62 -4.83 -23.36
C ASP A 105 6.68 -4.48 -21.86
N LEU A 106 6.13 -5.36 -21.02
CA LEU A 106 6.18 -5.24 -19.57
C LEU A 106 7.63 -5.35 -19.05
N GLU A 107 8.43 -6.32 -19.52
CA GLU A 107 9.84 -6.44 -19.14
C GLU A 107 10.63 -5.19 -19.56
N ALA A 108 10.41 -4.72 -20.78
CA ALA A 108 11.03 -3.50 -21.26
C ALA A 108 10.64 -2.27 -20.41
N THR A 109 9.45 -2.27 -19.82
CA THR A 109 8.96 -1.19 -18.95
C THR A 109 9.59 -1.27 -17.55
N VAL A 110 9.65 -2.46 -16.95
CA VAL A 110 10.33 -2.70 -15.66
C VAL A 110 11.79 -2.26 -15.72
N ASN A 111 12.48 -2.55 -16.83
CA ASN A 111 13.89 -2.21 -17.01
C ASN A 111 14.17 -0.70 -17.21
N ARG A 112 13.14 0.14 -17.41
CA ARG A 112 13.32 1.59 -17.65
C ARG A 112 13.57 2.39 -16.37
N GLU A 113 13.61 1.76 -15.19
CA GLU A 113 13.86 2.35 -13.85
C GLU A 113 12.89 3.47 -13.40
N TYR A 114 12.02 3.97 -14.28
CA TYR A 114 11.06 5.02 -13.96
C TYR A 114 9.70 4.42 -13.64
N GLY A 115 9.32 4.48 -12.36
CA GLY A 115 8.01 4.03 -11.91
C GLY A 115 8.02 2.68 -11.21
N TRP A 116 6.83 2.13 -11.02
CA TRP A 116 6.63 0.84 -10.37
C TRP A 116 5.48 0.08 -11.02
N VAL A 117 5.41 -1.23 -10.82
CA VAL A 117 4.43 -2.09 -11.49
C VAL A 117 3.50 -2.70 -10.46
N ILE A 118 2.22 -2.41 -10.60
CA ILE A 118 1.14 -2.94 -9.79
C ILE A 118 0.73 -4.30 -10.35
N ASN A 119 0.83 -5.34 -9.53
CA ASN A 119 0.22 -6.63 -9.76
C ASN A 119 -1.29 -6.54 -9.51
N MET A 120 -2.08 -6.58 -10.58
CA MET A 120 -3.54 -6.43 -10.49
C MET A 120 -4.22 -7.64 -9.84
N GLN A 121 -3.58 -8.81 -9.85
CA GLN A 121 -4.10 -9.97 -9.11
C GLN A 121 -4.00 -9.74 -7.60
N ALA A 122 -2.85 -9.26 -7.12
CA ALA A 122 -2.66 -8.93 -5.70
C ALA A 122 -3.60 -7.82 -5.25
N LEU A 123 -3.74 -6.77 -6.07
CA LEU A 123 -4.66 -5.66 -5.80
C LEU A 123 -6.12 -6.10 -5.72
N ARG A 124 -6.61 -6.93 -6.65
CA ARG A 124 -8.01 -7.41 -6.66
C ARG A 124 -8.31 -8.39 -5.53
N ALA A 125 -7.31 -9.15 -5.09
CA ALA A 125 -7.44 -10.08 -3.97
C ALA A 125 -7.35 -9.38 -2.60
N TYR A 126 -7.08 -8.07 -2.58
CA TYR A 126 -6.84 -7.32 -1.36
C TYR A 126 -8.11 -7.07 -0.54
N ASP A 127 -8.11 -7.49 0.73
CA ASP A 127 -9.22 -7.25 1.65
C ASP A 127 -9.03 -5.94 2.41
N LEU A 128 -9.68 -4.88 1.89
CA LEU A 128 -9.72 -3.55 2.49
C LEU A 128 -10.22 -3.55 3.94
N ILE A 129 -11.21 -4.38 4.26
CA ILE A 129 -11.82 -4.41 5.59
C ILE A 129 -10.87 -5.06 6.58
N ALA A 130 -10.23 -6.17 6.19
CA ALA A 130 -9.23 -6.84 7.00
C ALA A 130 -7.99 -5.96 7.21
N ASP A 131 -7.50 -5.25 6.19
CA ASP A 131 -6.37 -4.33 6.33
C ASP A 131 -6.67 -3.19 7.31
N ARG A 132 -7.83 -2.55 7.18
CA ARG A 132 -8.24 -1.49 8.12
C ARG A 132 -8.25 -2.00 9.56
N ARG A 133 -8.83 -3.19 9.81
CA ARG A 133 -8.89 -3.79 11.16
C ARG A 133 -7.50 -4.14 11.69
N THR A 134 -6.64 -4.69 10.83
CA THR A 134 -5.27 -5.06 11.19
C THR A 134 -4.43 -3.82 11.50
N THR A 135 -4.56 -2.79 10.68
CA THR A 135 -3.92 -1.48 10.88
C THR A 135 -4.36 -0.83 12.19
N GLN A 136 -5.68 -0.78 12.47
CA GLN A 136 -6.20 -0.23 13.73
C GLN A 136 -5.62 -0.94 14.96
N ARG A 137 -5.54 -2.29 14.91
CA ARG A 137 -4.93 -3.09 15.99
C ARG A 137 -3.43 -2.80 16.11
N ALA A 138 -2.71 -2.75 15.01
CA ALA A 138 -1.27 -2.51 14.99
C ALA A 138 -0.90 -1.11 15.52
N VAL A 139 -1.67 -0.09 15.16
CA VAL A 139 -1.52 1.29 15.67
C VAL A 139 -1.73 1.33 17.19
N LEU A 140 -2.79 0.69 17.69
CA LEU A 140 -3.04 0.60 19.14
C LEU A 140 -1.89 -0.11 19.87
N LEU A 141 -1.42 -1.23 19.31
CA LEU A 141 -0.31 -2.01 19.86
C LEU A 141 1.00 -1.20 19.86
N ALA A 142 1.24 -0.38 18.84
CA ALA A 142 2.41 0.49 18.78
C ALA A 142 2.41 1.53 19.92
N HIS A 143 1.25 2.10 20.25
CA HIS A 143 1.12 3.06 21.36
C HIS A 143 1.10 2.43 22.76
N LEU A 144 0.88 1.12 22.85
CA LEU A 144 0.68 0.41 24.11
C LEU A 144 1.81 0.59 25.13
N PRO A 145 3.11 0.46 24.74
CA PRO A 145 4.21 0.61 25.69
C PRO A 145 4.25 2.01 26.31
N ASP A 146 3.94 3.05 25.53
CA ASP A 146 3.96 4.43 26.00
C ASP A 146 2.80 4.69 26.98
N LEU A 147 1.61 4.17 26.67
CA LEU A 147 0.44 4.25 27.57
C LEU A 147 0.68 3.51 28.90
N MET A 148 1.35 2.35 28.84
CA MET A 148 1.70 1.58 30.04
C MET A 148 2.73 2.31 30.90
N ASN A 149 3.76 2.91 30.28
CA ASN A 149 4.79 3.67 30.98
C ASN A 149 4.23 4.90 31.71
N ARG A 150 3.11 5.45 31.23
CA ARG A 150 2.40 6.58 31.83
C ARG A 150 1.35 6.19 32.85
N GLY A 151 1.09 4.88 33.01
CA GLY A 151 0.02 4.37 33.86
C GLY A 151 -1.39 4.67 33.33
N GLU A 152 -1.50 5.14 32.09
CA GLU A 152 -2.76 5.37 31.36
C GLU A 152 -3.38 4.05 30.88
N ALA A 153 -2.57 2.99 30.87
CA ALA A 153 -2.99 1.61 30.61
C ALA A 153 -2.57 0.68 31.74
N ARG A 154 -3.50 -0.14 32.26
CA ARG A 154 -3.23 -1.17 33.27
C ARG A 154 -3.87 -2.49 32.87
N GLY A 155 -3.07 -3.38 32.27
CA GLY A 155 -3.44 -4.76 31.94
C GLY A 155 -4.38 -4.86 30.73
N PHE A 156 -3.99 -5.65 29.73
CA PHE A 156 -4.81 -5.94 28.56
C PHE A 156 -5.10 -7.44 28.53
N LEU A 157 -6.38 -7.79 28.46
CA LEU A 157 -6.81 -9.12 28.07
C LEU A 157 -6.90 -9.12 26.54
N PHE A 158 -5.90 -9.67 25.88
CA PHE A 158 -6.05 -10.04 24.46
C PHE A 158 -7.09 -11.16 24.42
N GLY A 159 -8.32 -10.81 24.04
CA GLY A 159 -9.37 -11.80 23.80
C GLY A 159 -8.90 -12.81 22.77
N PRO A 160 -9.29 -14.10 22.88
CA PRO A 160 -8.86 -15.11 21.94
C PRO A 160 -9.22 -14.64 20.53
N SER A 161 -8.21 -14.60 19.65
CA SER A 161 -8.42 -14.46 18.22
C SER A 161 -9.49 -15.47 17.81
N ASP A 162 -10.55 -15.01 17.14
CA ASP A 162 -11.54 -15.84 16.45
C ASP A 162 -10.80 -16.75 15.45
N SER A 163 -10.25 -17.83 16.00
CA SER A 163 -9.86 -19.02 15.29
C SER A 163 -11.14 -19.81 15.17
N GLY A 164 -11.91 -19.45 14.14
CA GLY A 164 -12.95 -20.31 13.65
C GLY A 164 -12.35 -21.68 13.39
N ASN A 165 -12.98 -22.67 14.00
CA ASN A 165 -12.88 -24.10 13.73
C ASN A 165 -11.74 -24.89 14.39
N ALA A 166 -12.10 -25.55 15.50
CA ALA A 166 -11.70 -26.93 15.74
C ALA A 166 -12.88 -27.67 16.40
N ASP A 167 -13.51 -28.55 15.64
CA ASP A 167 -14.42 -29.59 16.10
C ASP A 167 -13.87 -30.37 17.30
N ALA A 168 -14.74 -30.67 18.26
CA ALA A 168 -14.69 -31.88 19.10
C ALA A 168 -16.09 -32.02 19.73
N ALA A 169 -16.94 -32.90 19.18
CA ALA A 169 -17.08 -34.33 19.49
C ALA A 169 -18.07 -34.58 20.64
#